data_AF-A0ABD6YM03-F1
#
_entry.id   AF-A0ABD6YM03-F1
#
_cell.length_a   1.000
_cell.length_b   1.000
_cell.length_c   1.000
_cell.angle_alpha   90.00
_cell.angle_beta   90.00
_cell.angle_gamma   90.00
#
_symmetry.space_group_name_H-M   'P 1'
#
loop_
_entity.id
_entity.type
_entity.pdbx_description
1 polymer ?
#
loop_
_entity_poly.entity_id
_entity_poly.type
_entity_poly.pdbx_seq_one_letter_code
_entity_poly.pdbx_strand_id
1 'polypeptide(L)'
;MEGKAKEEMLKWLSANYPLGWKAMEMGGLRPSFQNTLIIDWLDSVNLFIEVYTTWESYNKVKQFSFKIIDENDKVLCDKWLSPYFNSRQEATEAAIKKAVEIYNSKYGNPQENQEVQI
;
A
#
# COMPACT_ATOMS: atom_id res chain seq x y z
N MET A 1 -1.76 2.43 -8.74
CA MET A 1 -0.32 2.46 -8.40
C MET A 1 0.42 3.13 -9.53
N GLU A 2 1.43 3.94 -9.20
CA GLU A 2 2.11 4.84 -10.13
C GLU A 2 3.62 4.85 -9.85
N GLY A 3 4.40 5.42 -10.78
CA GLY A 3 5.86 5.59 -10.65
C GLY A 3 6.64 4.29 -10.54
N LYS A 4 7.82 4.37 -9.91
CA LYS A 4 8.77 3.26 -9.75
C LYS A 4 8.16 2.01 -9.12
N ALA A 5 7.26 2.20 -8.15
CA ALA A 5 6.51 1.14 -7.50
C ALA A 5 5.73 0.29 -8.52
N LYS A 6 5.02 0.93 -9.47
CA LYS A 6 4.27 0.21 -10.51
C LYS A 6 5.20 -0.63 -11.38
N GLU A 7 6.32 -0.06 -11.81
CA GLU A 7 7.28 -0.76 -12.66
C GLU A 7 7.86 -2.00 -11.99
N GLU A 8 8.37 -1.85 -10.77
CA GLU A 8 9.03 -2.93 -10.04
C GLU A 8 8.03 -3.98 -9.58
N MET A 9 6.80 -3.57 -9.24
CA MET A 9 5.73 -4.52 -8.95
C MET A 9 5.37 -5.36 -10.17
N LEU A 10 5.21 -4.76 -11.36
CA LEU A 10 4.89 -5.51 -12.57
C LEU A 10 6.01 -6.48 -12.95
N LYS A 11 7.28 -6.07 -12.83
CA LYS A 11 8.42 -6.97 -13.01
C LYS A 11 8.38 -8.13 -12.03
N TRP A 12 8.20 -7.85 -10.75
CA TRP A 12 8.11 -8.87 -9.71
C TRP A 12 6.93 -9.83 -9.95
N LEU A 13 5.76 -9.33 -10.36
CA LEU A 13 4.61 -10.16 -10.69
C LEU A 13 4.86 -11.03 -11.91
N SER A 14 5.51 -10.52 -12.96
CA SER A 14 5.84 -11.33 -14.13
C SER A 14 6.78 -12.49 -13.80
N ALA A 15 7.67 -12.31 -12.82
CA ALA A 15 8.61 -13.34 -12.37
C ALA A 15 7.95 -14.38 -11.44
N ASN A 16 7.06 -13.95 -10.54
CA ASN A 16 6.49 -14.82 -9.49
C ASN A 16 5.09 -15.35 -9.81
N TYR A 17 4.33 -14.65 -10.66
CA TYR A 17 2.94 -14.95 -11.01
C TYR A 17 2.67 -14.79 -12.52
N PRO A 18 3.15 -15.71 -13.38
CA PRO A 18 3.10 -15.60 -14.84
C PRO A 18 1.69 -15.46 -15.45
N LEU A 19 0.65 -15.90 -14.74
CA LEU A 19 -0.75 -15.72 -15.14
C LEU A 19 -1.43 -14.55 -14.41
N GLY A 20 -0.94 -14.19 -13.21
CA GLY A 20 -1.48 -13.13 -12.37
C GLY A 20 -1.11 -11.72 -12.85
N TRP A 21 0.11 -11.53 -13.38
CA TRP A 21 0.57 -10.21 -13.85
C TRP A 21 -0.30 -9.68 -15.00
N LYS A 22 -0.63 -10.53 -15.97
CA LYS A 22 -1.45 -10.15 -17.14
C LYS A 22 -2.88 -9.82 -16.73
N ALA A 23 -3.45 -10.59 -15.79
CA ALA A 23 -4.78 -10.31 -15.26
C ALA A 23 -4.84 -8.99 -14.48
N MET A 24 -3.76 -8.63 -13.78
CA MET A 24 -3.65 -7.34 -13.09
C MET A 24 -3.50 -6.18 -14.07
N GLU A 25 -2.63 -6.31 -15.06
CA GLU A 25 -2.39 -5.27 -16.08
C GLU A 25 -3.68 -4.98 -16.89
N MET A 26 -4.45 -6.01 -17.21
CA MET A 26 -5.72 -5.88 -17.93
C MET A 26 -6.91 -5.43 -17.05
N GLY A 27 -6.68 -5.15 -15.75
CA GLY A 27 -7.74 -4.76 -14.81
C GLY A 27 -8.79 -5.85 -14.56
N GLY A 28 -8.49 -7.11 -14.88
CA GLY A 28 -9.44 -8.23 -14.82
C GLY A 28 -9.60 -8.86 -13.44
N LEU A 29 -8.77 -8.47 -12.47
CA LEU A 29 -8.82 -8.99 -11.10
C LEU A 29 -9.81 -8.18 -10.23
N ARG A 30 -10.55 -8.84 -9.34
CA ARG A 30 -11.36 -8.13 -8.33
C ARG A 30 -10.44 -7.31 -7.41
N PRO A 31 -10.89 -6.15 -6.90
CA PRO A 31 -10.06 -5.28 -6.05
C PRO A 31 -9.39 -5.98 -4.87
N SER A 32 -10.09 -6.94 -4.22
CA SER A 32 -9.51 -7.71 -3.12
C SER A 32 -8.29 -8.53 -3.52
N PHE A 33 -8.32 -9.17 -4.70
CA PHE A 33 -7.17 -9.92 -5.22
C PHE A 33 -6.03 -9.00 -5.64
N GLN A 34 -6.35 -7.83 -6.21
CA GLN A 34 -5.34 -6.82 -6.52
C GLN A 34 -4.61 -6.36 -5.25
N ASN A 35 -5.35 -6.04 -4.19
CA ASN A 35 -4.78 -5.65 -2.91
C ASN A 35 -3.89 -6.75 -2.32
N THR A 36 -4.29 -8.01 -2.39
CA THR A 36 -3.45 -9.14 -1.93
C THR A 36 -2.12 -9.20 -2.67
N LEU A 37 -2.12 -9.10 -3.99
CA LEU A 37 -0.89 -9.13 -4.78
C LEU A 37 0.00 -7.90 -4.53
N ILE A 38 -0.61 -6.73 -4.29
CA ILE A 38 0.14 -5.53 -3.93
C ILE A 38 0.80 -5.68 -2.56
N ILE A 39 0.09 -6.21 -1.57
CA ILE A 39 0.63 -6.45 -0.22
C ILE A 39 1.77 -7.46 -0.28
N ASP A 40 1.60 -8.57 -1.01
CA ASP A 40 2.64 -9.59 -1.16
C ASP A 40 3.92 -9.02 -1.81
N TRP A 41 3.75 -8.16 -2.82
CA TRP A 41 4.89 -7.42 -3.38
C TRP A 41 5.52 -6.45 -2.37
N LEU A 42 4.73 -5.69 -1.61
CA LEU A 42 5.23 -4.75 -0.59
C LEU A 42 6.03 -5.47 0.50
N ASP A 43 5.57 -6.64 0.94
CA ASP A 43 6.29 -7.49 1.89
C ASP A 43 7.64 -7.95 1.30
N SER A 44 7.69 -8.27 0.00
CA SER A 44 8.94 -8.63 -0.68
C SER A 44 9.98 -7.50 -0.76
N VAL A 45 9.57 -6.25 -0.56
CA VAL A 45 10.44 -5.06 -0.54
C VAL A 45 10.56 -4.44 0.86
N ASN A 46 10.24 -5.22 1.90
CA ASN A 46 10.30 -4.86 3.31
C ASN A 46 9.44 -3.64 3.70
N LEU A 47 8.23 -3.54 3.15
CA LEU A 47 7.24 -2.54 3.56
C LEU A 47 5.99 -3.24 4.08
N PHE A 48 6.00 -3.61 5.36
CA PHE A 48 4.93 -4.40 5.96
C PHE A 48 3.78 -3.51 6.39
N ILE A 49 2.58 -3.81 5.90
CA ILE A 49 1.34 -3.12 6.27
C ILE A 49 0.67 -3.86 7.43
N GLU A 50 0.41 -3.15 8.52
CA GLU A 50 -0.42 -3.64 9.62
C GLU A 50 -1.70 -2.83 9.72
N VAL A 51 -2.84 -3.48 9.49
CA VAL A 51 -4.18 -2.88 9.66
C VAL A 51 -4.81 -3.41 10.95
N TYR A 52 -5.17 -2.51 11.85
CA TYR A 52 -5.72 -2.84 13.16
C TYR A 52 -7.06 -2.15 13.40
N THR A 53 -7.86 -2.75 14.29
CA THR A 53 -9.09 -2.15 14.78
C THR A 53 -8.78 -1.30 16.00
N THR A 54 -9.23 -0.05 15.99
CA THR A 54 -9.22 0.82 17.16
C THR A 54 -10.63 0.86 17.75
N TRP A 55 -10.71 0.76 19.08
CA TRP A 55 -11.94 0.96 19.83
C TRP A 55 -11.87 2.33 20.47
N GLU A 56 -12.25 3.39 19.76
CA GLU A 56 -12.49 4.65 20.45
C GLU A 56 -13.77 4.53 21.28
N SER A 57 -13.59 4.60 22.59
CA SER A 57 -14.60 4.41 23.63
C SER A 57 -15.79 5.38 23.53
N TYR A 58 -15.69 6.42 22.72
CA TYR A 58 -16.65 7.52 22.72
C TYR A 58 -17.88 7.25 21.84
N ASN A 59 -17.74 6.53 20.72
CA ASN A 59 -18.85 6.33 19.76
C ASN A 59 -19.25 4.87 19.53
N LYS A 60 -18.55 3.88 20.12
CA LYS A 60 -18.81 2.43 19.92
C LYS A 60 -18.81 1.99 18.44
N VAL A 61 -18.28 2.81 17.54
CA VAL A 61 -18.12 2.45 16.13
C VAL A 61 -16.76 1.79 15.97
N LYS A 62 -16.74 0.62 15.34
CA LYS A 62 -15.50 -0.08 15.00
C LYS A 62 -14.73 0.77 13.99
N GLN A 63 -13.59 1.29 14.41
CA GLN A 63 -12.71 2.07 13.56
C GLN A 63 -11.49 1.25 13.16
N PHE A 64 -10.88 1.61 12.05
CA PHE A 64 -9.67 0.97 11.54
C PHE A 64 -8.59 2.02 11.36
N SER A 65 -7.35 1.62 11.61
CA SER A 65 -6.16 2.39 11.28
C SER A 65 -5.08 1.44 10.77
N PHE A 66 -3.95 2.02 10.35
CA PHE A 66 -2.81 1.26 9.85
C PHE A 66 -1.49 1.85 10.33
N LYS A 67 -0.46 1.00 10.33
CA LYS A 67 0.94 1.40 10.41
C LYS A 67 1.73 0.67 9.33
N ILE A 68 2.85 1.27 8.93
CA ILE A 68 3.80 0.69 7.98
C ILE A 68 5.14 0.59 8.69
N ILE A 69 5.72 -0.60 8.69
CA ILE A 69 7.03 -0.89 9.30
C ILE A 69 7.99 -1.48 8.28
N ASP A 70 9.28 -1.39 8.56
CA ASP A 70 10.33 -2.08 7.80
C ASP A 70 10.73 -3.42 8.46
N GLU A 71 11.73 -4.09 7.89
CA GLU A 71 12.22 -5.39 8.36
C GLU A 71 12.85 -5.39 9.76
N ASN A 72 13.09 -4.20 10.34
CA ASN A 72 13.65 -4.03 11.67
C ASN A 72 12.60 -3.48 12.66
N ASP A 73 11.31 -3.64 12.36
CA ASP A 73 10.18 -3.08 13.12
C ASP A 73 10.21 -1.55 13.23
N LYS A 74 10.98 -0.84 12.38
CA LYS A 74 11.02 0.62 12.41
C LYS A 74 9.72 1.16 11.82
N VAL A 75 9.04 2.02 12.57
CA VAL A 75 7.81 2.66 12.11
C VAL A 75 8.11 3.73 11.06
N LEU A 76 7.71 3.47 9.82
CA LEU A 76 7.86 4.38 8.68
C LEU A 76 6.65 5.31 8.53
N CYS A 77 5.48 4.82 8.92
CA CYS A 77 4.26 5.60 9.00
C CYS A 77 3.40 5.07 10.14
N ASP A 78 3.01 5.97 11.04
CA ASP A 78 2.00 5.68 12.04
C ASP A 78 0.81 6.61 11.88
N LYS A 79 -0.35 6.05 11.53
CA LYS A 79 -1.62 6.76 11.56
C LYS A 79 -2.45 6.41 12.79
N TRP A 80 -1.81 5.97 13.88
CA TRP A 80 -2.45 5.69 15.17
C TRP A 80 -3.42 6.76 15.66
N LEU A 81 -3.29 8.03 15.19
CA LEU A 81 -3.99 9.16 15.77
C LEU A 81 -4.94 9.95 14.85
N SER A 82 -5.00 9.68 13.52
CA SER A 82 -5.99 10.24 12.56
C SER A 82 -5.46 10.22 11.11
N PRO A 83 -6.30 10.03 10.09
CA PRO A 83 -7.73 9.71 10.16
C PRO A 83 -7.99 8.23 10.43
N TYR A 84 -9.05 7.95 11.20
CA TYR A 84 -9.65 6.62 11.30
C TYR A 84 -10.49 6.32 10.06
N PHE A 85 -10.56 5.05 9.71
CA PHE A 85 -11.35 4.54 8.59
C PHE A 85 -12.57 3.76 9.09
N ASN A 86 -13.67 3.80 8.34
CA ASN A 86 -14.92 3.14 8.73
C ASN A 86 -14.93 1.66 8.36
N SER A 87 -14.01 1.23 7.50
CA SER A 87 -13.85 -0.18 7.13
C SER A 87 -12.39 -0.60 7.07
N ARG A 88 -12.16 -1.91 7.24
CA ARG A 88 -10.83 -2.52 7.02
C ARG A 88 -10.35 -2.29 5.59
N GLN A 89 -11.26 -2.30 4.62
CA GLN A 89 -10.94 -2.12 3.21
C GLN A 89 -10.39 -0.71 2.94
N GLU A 90 -11.07 0.33 3.45
CA GLU A 90 -10.60 1.71 3.36
C GLU A 90 -9.22 1.90 4.01
N ALA A 91 -9.02 1.33 5.20
CA ALA A 91 -7.72 1.38 5.88
C ALA A 91 -6.63 0.66 5.07
N THR A 92 -6.95 -0.48 4.44
CA THR A 92 -6.02 -1.25 3.60
C THR A 92 -5.63 -0.47 2.35
N GLU A 93 -6.60 0.14 1.66
CA GLU A 93 -6.35 0.96 0.46
C GLU A 93 -5.49 2.18 0.79
N ALA A 94 -5.79 2.85 1.91
CA ALA A 94 -4.99 3.97 2.40
C ALA A 94 -3.56 3.55 2.79
N ALA A 95 -3.41 2.39 3.42
CA ALA A 95 -2.11 1.83 3.78
C ALA A 95 -1.28 1.50 2.54
N ILE A 96 -1.88 0.82 1.56
CA ILE A 96 -1.24 0.51 0.26
C ILE A 96 -0.78 1.79 -0.41
N LYS A 97 -1.66 2.79 -0.51
CA LYS A 97 -1.31 4.08 -1.11
C LYS A 97 -0.10 4.70 -0.40
N LYS A 98 -0.08 4.68 0.93
CA LYS A 98 1.01 5.26 1.69
C LYS A 98 2.32 4.48 1.58
N ALA A 99 2.26 3.16 1.53
CA ALA A 99 3.43 2.31 1.32
C ALA A 99 4.05 2.53 -0.07
N VAL A 100 3.21 2.68 -1.10
CA VAL A 100 3.65 3.04 -2.46
C VAL A 100 4.31 4.41 -2.48
N GLU A 101 3.76 5.41 -1.80
CA GLU A 101 4.39 6.73 -1.67
C GLU A 101 5.78 6.64 -1.02
N ILE A 102 5.92 5.84 0.05
CA ILE A 102 7.21 5.61 0.73
C ILE A 102 8.21 4.95 -0.23
N TYR A 103 7.79 3.92 -0.95
CA TYR A 103 8.63 3.23 -1.93
C TYR A 103 9.10 4.19 -3.03
N ASN A 104 8.17 4.91 -3.66
CA ASN A 104 8.47 5.89 -4.70
C ASN A 104 9.37 7.02 -4.19
N SER A 105 9.23 7.44 -2.93
CA SER A 105 10.13 8.44 -2.35
C SER A 105 11.55 7.91 -2.14
N LYS A 106 11.70 6.61 -1.86
CA LYS A 106 13.00 5.96 -1.63
C LYS A 106 13.72 5.62 -2.94
N TYR A 107 12.98 5.28 -4.00
CA TYR A 107 13.54 4.71 -5.23
C TYR A 107 13.10 5.39 -6.53
N GLY A 108 12.16 6.34 -6.47
CA GLY A 108 11.77 7.16 -7.60
C GLY A 108 12.81 8.25 -7.88
N ASN A 109 13.00 8.59 -9.16
CA ASN A 109 13.92 9.65 -9.54
C ASN A 109 13.38 11.02 -9.06
N PRO A 110 14.24 11.92 -8.55
CA PRO A 110 13.83 13.26 -8.10
C PRO A 110 13.17 14.15 -9.18
N GLN A 111 13.31 13.80 -10.47
CA GLN A 111 12.90 14.64 -11.60
C GLN A 111 11.42 14.49 -12.01
N GLU A 112 10.71 13.43 -11.61
CA GLU A 112 9.30 13.24 -12.00
C GLU A 112 8.30 13.99 -11.09
N ASN A 113 8.74 14.51 -9.94
CA ASN A 113 7.87 15.19 -8.98
C ASN A 113 7.71 16.71 -9.21
N GLN A 114 8.29 17.27 -10.29
CA GLN A 114 8.25 18.72 -10.56
C GLN A 114 7.24 19.14 -11.62
N GLU A 115 6.59 18.23 -12.35
CA GLU A 115 5.68 18.57 -13.43
C GLU A 115 4.19 18.53 -13.04
N VAL A 116 3.81 19.09 -11.88
CA VAL A 116 2.40 19.47 -11.65
C VAL A 116 2.31 20.72 -10.77
N GLN A 117 2.82 21.85 -11.26
CA GLN A 117 2.33 23.18 -10.88
C GLN A 117 2.29 24.05 -12.14
N ILE A 118 1.13 24.09 -12.79
CA ILE A 118 0.73 25.14 -13.73
C ILE A 118 -0.41 25.91 -13.08
#